data_AF-A0A1C4X6I1-F1
#
_entry.id   AF-A0A1C4X6I1-F1
#
_cell.length_a   1.000
_cell.length_b   1.000
_cell.length_c   1.000
_cell.angle_alpha   90.00
_cell.angle_beta   90.00
_cell.angle_gamma   90.00
#
_symmetry.space_group_name_H-M   'P 1'
#
loop_
_entity.id
_entity.type
_entity.pdbx_description
1 polymer ?
#
loop_
_entity_poly.entity_id
_entity_poly.type
_entity_poly.pdbx_seq_one_letter_code
_entity_poly.pdbx_strand_id
1 'polypeptide(L)'
;MHRAVLARLLVARRRVVPVSDLVDDLWVSPPDGAVSAVRTFVAALRRAIEPDRPPRAPATLLVTQGIGYALRCEPDQVDAWRFERAVTDAGTMDAATALVRLDEALAWWRGPAYADFPDAAWARADRSRLAELRL
;
A
#
# COMPACT_ATOMS: atom_id res chain seq x y z
N MET A 1 -6.28 1.56 12.90
CA MET A 1 -4.82 1.73 12.87
C MET A 1 -4.08 0.64 12.10
N HIS A 2 -4.38 -0.67 12.25
CA HIS A 2 -3.80 -1.72 11.36
C HIS A 2 -3.88 -1.38 9.87
N ARG A 3 -5.08 -1.00 9.39
CA ARG A 3 -5.32 -0.60 8.00
C ARG A 3 -4.50 0.63 7.59
N ALA A 4 -4.26 1.57 8.50
CA ALA A 4 -3.47 2.77 8.23
C ALA A 4 -1.99 2.44 8.07
N VAL A 5 -1.42 1.56 8.92
CA VAL A 5 -0.05 1.04 8.74
C VAL A 5 0.10 0.36 7.39
N LEU A 6 -0.83 -0.54 7.05
CA LEU A 6 -0.79 -1.24 5.77
C LEU A 6 -0.88 -0.27 4.58
N ALA A 7 -1.85 0.65 4.61
CA ALA A 7 -2.03 1.66 3.57
C ALA A 7 -0.79 2.55 3.42
N ARG A 8 -0.20 2.99 4.54
CA ARG A 8 1.02 3.81 4.54
C ARG A 8 2.21 3.10 3.90
N LEU A 9 2.36 1.80 4.14
CA LEU A 9 3.41 0.98 3.54
C LEU A 9 3.14 0.69 2.06
N LEU A 10 1.87 0.55 1.65
CA LEU A 10 1.48 0.45 0.24
C LEU A 10 1.84 1.74 -0.53
N VAL A 11 1.54 2.90 0.05
CA VAL A 11 1.93 4.20 -0.53
C VAL A 11 3.45 4.35 -0.63
N ALA A 12 4.22 3.74 0.27
CA ALA A 12 5.68 3.75 0.21
C ALA A 12 6.25 2.93 -0.95
N ARG A 13 5.45 2.05 -1.59
CA ARG A 13 5.82 1.23 -2.77
C ARG A 13 7.11 0.44 -2.59
N ARG A 14 7.09 -0.55 -1.70
CA ARG A 14 8.28 -1.36 -1.37
C ARG A 14 9.47 -0.54 -0.83
N ARG A 15 9.32 0.73 -0.44
CA ARG A 15 10.36 1.43 0.32
C ARG A 15 10.19 1.20 1.82
N VAL A 16 11.29 1.30 2.54
CA VAL A 16 11.28 1.26 4.01
C VAL A 16 10.64 2.54 4.53
N VAL A 17 9.69 2.39 5.44
CA VAL A 17 9.15 3.49 6.24
C VAL A 17 9.71 3.35 7.66
N PRO A 18 10.48 4.33 8.16
CA PRO A 18 10.94 4.36 9.54
C PRO A 18 9.80 4.22 10.54
N VAL A 19 10.07 3.62 11.70
CA VAL A 19 9.05 3.52 12.75
C VAL A 19 8.63 4.89 13.29
N SER A 20 9.55 5.86 13.35
CA SER A 20 9.23 7.25 13.70
C SER A 20 8.18 7.83 12.77
N ASP A 21 8.39 7.71 11.46
CA ASP A 21 7.47 8.24 10.45
C ASP A 21 6.12 7.55 10.53
N LEU A 22 6.08 6.23 10.77
CA LEU A 22 4.82 5.52 11.02
C LEU A 22 4.10 6.05 12.26
N VAL A 23 4.82 6.43 13.32
CA VAL A 23 4.20 7.03 14.50
C VAL A 23 3.62 8.41 14.16
N ASP A 24 4.41 9.26 13.53
CA ASP A 24 3.99 10.63 13.18
C ASP A 24 2.81 10.63 12.18
N ASP A 25 2.78 9.66 11.26
CA ASP A 25 1.71 9.52 10.26
C ASP A 25 0.40 8.94 10.81
N LEU A 26 0.45 8.26 11.96
CA LEU A 26 -0.71 7.61 12.59
C LEU A 26 -1.34 8.46 13.70
N TRP A 27 -0.55 9.32 14.35
CA TRP A 27 -0.99 10.10 15.50
C TRP A 27 -0.55 11.56 15.39
N VAL A 28 -1.49 12.48 15.60
CA VAL A 28 -1.18 13.90 15.80
C VAL A 28 -0.48 14.14 17.14
N SER A 29 -0.89 13.39 18.17
CA SER A 29 -0.26 13.36 19.49
C SER A 29 -0.03 11.89 19.88
N PRO A 30 1.18 11.35 19.67
CA PRO A 30 1.46 9.95 19.95
C PRO A 30 1.27 9.61 21.44
N PRO A 31 0.62 8.48 21.78
CA PRO A 31 0.55 8.01 23.16
C PRO A 31 1.89 7.46 23.62
N ASP A 32 2.06 7.36 24.95
CA ASP A 32 3.15 6.59 25.53
C ASP A 32 3.14 5.16 24.97
N GLY A 33 4.28 4.73 24.41
CA GLY A 33 4.41 3.42 23.79
C GLY A 33 3.87 3.29 22.36
N ALA A 34 3.68 4.40 21.62
CA ALA A 34 3.28 4.37 20.20
C ALA A 34 4.13 3.40 19.34
N VAL A 35 5.44 3.35 19.57
CA VAL A 35 6.36 2.40 18.92
C VAL A 35 5.96 0.93 19.19
N SER A 36 5.56 0.63 20.42
CA SER A 36 5.07 -0.71 20.80
C SER A 36 3.74 -1.03 20.09
N ALA A 37 2.84 -0.05 19.99
CA ALA A 37 1.58 -0.20 19.26
C ALA A 37 1.82 -0.50 17.77
N VAL A 38 2.75 0.20 17.11
CA VAL A 38 3.14 -0.09 15.71
C VAL A 38 3.64 -1.53 15.57
N ARG A 39 4.51 -1.99 16.48
CA ARG A 39 5.02 -3.38 16.46
C ARG A 39 3.88 -4.40 16.60
N THR A 40 2.91 -4.13 17.47
CA THR A 40 1.70 -4.97 17.62
C THR A 40 0.88 -5.01 16.34
N PHE A 41 0.65 -3.85 15.70
CA PHE A 41 -0.07 -3.80 14.42
C PHE A 41 0.66 -4.56 13.32
N VAL A 42 1.98 -4.41 13.22
CA VAL A 42 2.82 -5.15 12.26
C VAL A 42 2.75 -6.66 12.52
N ALA A 43 2.81 -7.09 13.78
CA ALA A 43 2.71 -8.51 14.12
C ALA A 43 1.35 -9.11 13.73
N ALA A 44 0.25 -8.38 13.96
CA ALA A 44 -1.08 -8.79 13.53
C ALA A 44 -1.22 -8.82 12.00
N LEU A 45 -0.71 -7.79 11.30
CA LEU A 45 -0.72 -7.74 9.84
C LEU A 45 0.05 -8.91 9.22
N ARG A 46 1.23 -9.26 9.73
CA ARG A 46 2.01 -10.42 9.27
C ARG A 46 1.20 -11.72 9.31
N ARG A 47 0.41 -11.94 10.37
CA ARG A 47 -0.44 -13.12 10.47
C ARG A 47 -1.61 -13.07 9.48
N ALA A 48 -2.16 -11.88 9.24
CA ALA A 48 -3.31 -11.71 8.35
C ALA A 48 -2.93 -11.86 6.87
N ILE A 49 -1.75 -11.37 6.45
CA ILE A 49 -1.33 -11.37 5.04
C ILE A 49 -0.46 -12.57 4.67
N GLU A 50 0.09 -13.29 5.65
CA GLU A 50 0.85 -14.54 5.45
C GLU A 50 0.27 -15.64 6.39
N PRO A 51 -1.00 -16.07 6.20
CA PRO A 51 -1.67 -17.01 7.11
C PRO A 51 -1.02 -18.40 7.13
N ASP A 52 -0.48 -18.84 5.99
CA ASP A 52 0.14 -20.16 5.82
C ASP A 52 1.62 -20.20 6.23
N ARG A 53 2.14 -19.10 6.76
CA ARG A 53 3.55 -19.01 7.14
C ARG A 53 3.86 -19.94 8.31
N PRO A 54 4.87 -20.83 8.19
CA PRO A 54 5.25 -21.74 9.25
C PRO A 54 5.60 -21.02 10.57
N PRO A 55 5.36 -21.65 11.73
CA PRO A 55 5.79 -21.12 13.01
C PRO A 55 7.28 -20.79 13.01
N ARG A 56 7.63 -19.61 13.53
CA ARG A 56 9.02 -19.09 13.62
C ARG A 56 9.71 -18.80 12.27
N ALA A 57 9.05 -18.97 11.13
CA ALA A 57 9.58 -18.52 9.85
C ALA A 57 9.56 -16.98 9.75
N PRO A 58 10.57 -16.35 9.13
CA PRO A 58 10.58 -14.91 8.90
C PRO A 58 9.42 -14.48 8.00
N ALA A 59 8.89 -13.27 8.21
CA ALA A 59 7.93 -12.65 7.30
C ALA A 59 8.61 -12.34 5.95
N THR A 60 7.94 -12.60 4.84
CA THR A 60 8.46 -12.29 3.50
C THR A 60 7.77 -11.07 2.89
N LEU A 61 6.48 -10.86 3.19
CA LEU A 61 5.71 -9.72 2.67
C LEU A 61 5.94 -8.47 3.50
N LEU A 62 5.68 -8.51 4.81
CA LEU A 62 5.89 -7.35 5.69
C LEU A 62 7.20 -7.50 6.47
N VAL A 63 8.29 -7.02 5.88
CA VAL A 63 9.64 -7.21 6.41
C VAL A 63 10.05 -6.07 7.36
N THR A 64 10.85 -6.41 8.36
CA THR A 64 11.61 -5.41 9.12
C THR A 64 12.92 -5.16 8.38
N GLN A 65 13.25 -3.91 8.10
CA GLN A 65 14.49 -3.55 7.42
C GLN A 65 15.07 -2.27 8.03
N GLY A 66 16.29 -2.38 8.57
CA GLY A 66 16.94 -1.27 9.28
C GLY A 66 16.07 -0.74 10.42
N ILE A 67 15.77 0.56 10.38
CA ILE A 67 14.99 1.28 11.40
C ILE A 67 13.47 1.23 11.19
N GLY A 68 12.98 0.42 10.25
CA GLY A 68 11.60 0.51 9.78
C GLY A 68 11.04 -0.78 9.22
N TYR A 69 9.92 -0.62 8.51
CA TYR A 69 9.19 -1.70 7.87
C TYR A 69 9.00 -1.44 6.38
N ALA A 70 8.92 -2.49 5.59
CA ALA A 70 8.58 -2.39 4.18
C ALA A 70 7.61 -3.50 3.79
N LEU A 71 6.67 -3.18 2.90
CA LEU A 71 5.79 -4.17 2.28
C LEU A 71 6.37 -4.58 0.92
N ARG A 72 6.69 -5.87 0.75
CA ARG A 72 7.39 -6.49 -0.38
C ARG A 72 6.41 -7.23 -1.31
N CYS A 73 5.18 -6.74 -1.43
CA CYS A 73 4.24 -7.27 -2.41
C CYS A 73 4.77 -7.12 -3.83
N GLU A 74 4.43 -8.08 -4.69
CA GLU A 74 4.66 -7.95 -6.12
C GLU A 74 3.67 -6.97 -6.76
N PRO A 75 4.02 -6.32 -7.90
CA PRO A 75 3.21 -5.29 -8.53
C PRO A 75 1.76 -5.70 -8.85
N ASP A 76 1.52 -6.98 -9.09
CA ASP A 76 0.22 -7.57 -9.42
C ASP A 76 -0.64 -7.91 -8.19
N GLN A 77 -0.03 -7.97 -7.00
CA GLN A 77 -0.73 -8.25 -5.74
C GLN A 77 -1.45 -7.01 -5.16
N VAL A 78 -1.23 -5.83 -5.74
CA VAL A 78 -1.86 -4.58 -5.32
C VAL A 78 -2.63 -3.99 -6.50
N ASP A 79 -3.95 -3.87 -6.36
CA ASP A 79 -4.85 -3.39 -7.41
C ASP A 79 -4.43 -2.02 -7.98
N ALA A 80 -4.07 -1.07 -7.12
CA ALA A 80 -3.59 0.26 -7.54
C ALA A 80 -2.30 0.20 -8.36
N TRP A 81 -1.36 -0.69 -8.02
CA TRP A 81 -0.11 -0.85 -8.75
C TRP A 81 -0.33 -1.58 -10.07
N ARG A 82 -1.21 -2.57 -10.07
CA ARG A 82 -1.65 -3.29 -11.27
C ARG A 82 -2.35 -2.35 -12.26
N PHE A 83 -3.21 -1.46 -11.77
CA PHE A 83 -3.90 -0.46 -12.59
C PHE A 83 -2.91 0.50 -13.26
N GLU A 84 -2.01 1.11 -12.48
CA GLU A 84 -0.99 2.01 -13.02
C GLU A 84 -0.11 1.36 -14.09
N ARG A 85 0.28 0.09 -13.87
CA ARG A 85 1.02 -0.67 -14.86
C ARG A 85 0.19 -0.91 -16.12
N ALA A 86 -1.10 -1.27 -16.00
CA ALA A 86 -1.97 -1.45 -17.15
C ALA A 86 -2.10 -0.16 -17.99
N VAL A 87 -2.23 1.00 -17.34
CA VAL A 87 -2.24 2.31 -18.02
C VAL A 87 -0.91 2.59 -18.73
N THR A 88 0.21 2.29 -18.07
CA THR A 88 1.55 2.47 -18.66
C THR A 88 1.75 1.56 -19.88
N ASP A 89 1.43 0.27 -19.74
CA ASP A 89 1.59 -0.73 -20.79
C ASP A 89 0.71 -0.40 -22.01
N ALA A 90 -0.53 0.08 -21.78
CA ALA A 90 -1.46 0.49 -22.83
C ALA A 90 -0.91 1.61 -23.73
N GLY A 91 -0.04 2.48 -23.20
CA GLY A 91 0.62 3.54 -23.98
C GLY A 91 1.54 3.03 -25.11
N THR A 92 1.86 1.73 -25.11
CA THR A 92 2.70 1.08 -26.14
C THR A 92 1.92 0.15 -27.07
N MET A 93 0.62 -0.01 -26.83
CA MET A 93 -0.25 -0.90 -27.61
C MET A 93 -0.90 -0.18 -28.79
N ASP A 94 -1.42 -0.93 -29.76
CA ASP A 94 -2.33 -0.37 -30.75
C ASP A 94 -3.64 0.10 -30.08
N ALA A 95 -4.32 1.06 -30.71
CA ALA A 95 -5.48 1.72 -30.10
C ALA A 95 -6.61 0.76 -29.72
N ALA A 96 -6.87 -0.28 -30.51
CA ALA A 96 -7.94 -1.22 -30.23
C ALA A 96 -7.61 -2.10 -29.02
N THR A 97 -6.38 -2.62 -28.96
CA THR A 97 -5.92 -3.38 -27.80
C THR A 97 -5.84 -2.50 -26.54
N ALA A 98 -5.31 -1.28 -26.66
CA ALA A 98 -5.21 -0.34 -25.55
C ALA A 98 -6.58 -0.07 -24.92
N LEU A 99 -7.61 0.19 -25.75
CA LEU A 99 -8.97 0.45 -25.28
C LEU A 99 -9.52 -0.71 -24.44
N VAL A 100 -9.44 -1.94 -24.95
CA VAL A 100 -9.92 -3.13 -24.22
C VAL A 100 -9.20 -3.30 -22.88
N ARG A 101 -7.88 -3.11 -22.85
CA ARG A 101 -7.08 -3.27 -21.63
C ARG A 101 -7.34 -2.16 -20.61
N LEU A 102 -7.60 -0.93 -21.06
CA LEU A 102 -7.97 0.17 -20.18
C LEU A 102 -9.37 -0.02 -19.59
N ASP A 103 -10.34 -0.49 -20.38
CA ASP A 103 -11.69 -0.81 -19.88
C ASP A 103 -11.66 -1.89 -18.79
N GLU A 104 -10.89 -2.97 -19.02
CA GLU A 104 -10.67 -4.01 -18.01
C GLU A 104 -10.04 -3.44 -16.72
N ALA A 105 -9.05 -2.56 -16.86
CA ALA A 105 -8.33 -1.98 -15.73
C ALA A 105 -9.23 -1.01 -14.93
N LEU A 106 -10.05 -0.21 -15.61
CA LEU A 106 -11.01 0.70 -14.98
C LEU A 106 -12.06 -0.07 -14.17
N ALA A 107 -12.46 -1.27 -14.61
CA ALA A 107 -13.40 -2.13 -13.89
C ALA A 107 -12.86 -2.66 -12.54
N TRP A 108 -11.54 -2.59 -12.26
CA TRP A 108 -10.98 -2.98 -10.96
C TRP A 108 -11.26 -1.96 -9.84
N TRP A 109 -11.65 -0.74 -10.20
CA TRP A 109 -11.90 0.32 -9.25
C TRP A 109 -13.19 0.08 -8.47
N ARG A 110 -13.09 0.20 -7.14
CA ARG A 110 -14.22 0.01 -6.20
C ARG A 110 -14.66 1.30 -5.51
N GLY A 111 -14.11 2.44 -5.91
CA GLY A 111 -14.31 3.75 -5.28
C GLY A 111 -13.04 4.59 -5.33
N PRO A 112 -12.98 5.74 -4.63
CA PRO A 112 -11.76 6.53 -4.51
C PRO A 112 -10.60 5.75 -3.89
N ALA A 113 -9.37 5.97 -4.38
CA ALA A 113 -8.19 5.35 -3.79
C ALA A 113 -8.02 5.80 -2.33
N TYR A 114 -7.73 4.86 -1.43
CA TYR A 114 -7.56 5.12 0.01
C TYR A 114 -8.73 5.90 0.64
N ALA A 115 -9.97 5.61 0.24
CA ALA A 115 -11.18 6.31 0.71
C ALA A 115 -11.33 6.36 2.25
N ASP A 116 -10.80 5.38 2.98
CA ASP A 116 -10.81 5.37 4.45
C ASP A 116 -9.84 6.37 5.10
N PHE A 117 -8.96 6.99 4.32
CA PHE A 117 -7.93 7.91 4.78
C PHE A 117 -7.96 9.22 3.97
N PRO A 118 -9.10 9.93 3.92
CA PRO A 118 -9.25 11.11 3.06
C PRO A 118 -8.33 12.27 3.49
N ASP A 119 -8.06 12.41 4.80
CA ASP A 119 -7.26 13.50 5.36
C ASP A 119 -5.79 13.13 5.59
N ALA A 120 -5.41 11.87 5.32
CA ALA A 120 -4.04 11.42 5.50
C ALA A 120 -3.11 12.11 4.49
N ALA A 121 -2.23 12.98 5.00
CA ALA A 121 -1.27 13.73 4.20
C ALA A 121 -0.31 12.81 3.44
N TRP A 122 0.15 11.73 4.07
CA TRP A 122 1.04 10.74 3.47
C TRP A 122 0.45 10.03 2.25
N ALA A 123 -0.88 9.94 2.12
CA ALA A 123 -1.55 9.33 0.97
C ALA A 123 -1.96 10.35 -0.10
N ARG A 124 -1.87 11.67 0.16
CA ARG A 124 -2.41 12.71 -0.73
C ARG A 124 -1.85 12.62 -2.15
N ALA A 125 -0.52 12.51 -2.27
CA ALA A 125 0.14 12.44 -3.57
C ALA A 125 -0.30 11.19 -4.35
N ASP A 126 -0.35 10.03 -3.69
CA ASP A 126 -0.71 8.77 -4.34
C ASP A 126 -2.21 8.74 -4.73
N ARG A 127 -3.09 9.27 -3.87
CA ARG A 127 -4.52 9.45 -4.20
C ARG A 127 -4.70 10.35 -5.44
N SER A 128 -3.99 11.47 -5.50
CA SER A 128 -4.11 12.43 -6.60
C SER A 128 -3.63 11.81 -7.90
N ARG A 129 -2.44 11.18 -7.89
CA ARG A 129 -1.89 10.47 -9.04
C ARG A 129 -2.81 9.35 -9.55
N LEU A 130 -3.35 8.53 -8.63
CA LEU A 130 -4.26 7.45 -9.01
C LEU A 130 -5.61 7.99 -9.55
N ALA A 131 -6.09 9.12 -9.03
CA ALA A 131 -7.27 9.79 -9.55
C ALA A 131 -7.03 10.36 -10.96
N GLU A 132 -5.88 10.96 -11.21
CA GLU A 132 -5.48 11.44 -12.53
C GLU A 132 -5.36 10.31 -13.55
N LEU A 133 -4.75 9.17 -13.18
CA LEU A 133 -4.65 8.01 -14.07
C LEU A 133 -5.99 7.35 -14.40
N ARG A 134 -7.04 7.66 -13.64
CA ARG A 134 -8.40 7.13 -13.85
C ARG A 134 -9.23 8.00 -14.80
N LEU A 135 -8.90 9.28 -14.92
CA LEU A 135 -9.60 10.25 -15.77
C LEU A 135 -9.24 10.06 -17.25
#